data_AF-A0A7X2NYT6-F1
#
_entry.id   AF-A0A7X2NYT6-F1
#
_cell.length_a   1.000
_cell.length_b   1.000
_cell.length_c   1.000
_cell.angle_alpha   90.00
_cell.angle_beta   90.00
_cell.angle_gamma   90.00
#
_symmetry.space_group_name_H-M   'P 1'
#
loop_
_entity.id
_entity.type
_entity.pdbx_description
1 polymer ?
#
loop_
_entity_poly.entity_id
_entity_poly.type
_entity_poly.pdbx_seq_one_letter_code
_entity_poly.pdbx_strand_id
1 'polypeptide(L)'
;MRWLAVPALMLALPMSATAEQAPARVPYDSAALSACLDRTASQRGDLAGCVGSPARQCQESLQTADPPGLVGCVVAEMREWDMLMTAWLEKALQVARQRDGANAGAEPLAPVLQQAQAHWVGYRTEMCRYSLLLDGASDTASLAQANCGLDLTARHALRLHALVGDRP
;
A
#
# COMPACT_ATOMS: atom_id res chain seq x y z
N MET A 1 -58.89 -35.79 -18.09
CA MET A 1 -57.72 -35.38 -18.89
C MET A 1 -56.46 -35.62 -18.07
N ARG A 2 -55.46 -36.26 -18.69
CA ARG A 2 -54.34 -36.96 -18.04
C ARG A 2 -53.39 -35.98 -17.35
N TRP A 3 -53.07 -36.24 -16.09
CA TRP A 3 -51.99 -35.58 -15.35
C TRP A 3 -50.65 -36.13 -15.85
N LEU A 4 -49.79 -35.28 -16.40
CA LEU A 4 -48.40 -35.62 -16.71
C LEU A 4 -47.54 -35.22 -15.51
N ALA A 5 -47.01 -36.21 -14.80
CA ALA A 5 -45.96 -36.01 -13.80
C ALA A 5 -44.61 -35.87 -14.50
N VAL A 6 -43.92 -34.74 -14.30
CA VAL A 6 -42.54 -34.53 -14.74
C VAL A 6 -41.64 -34.81 -13.54
N PRO A 7 -40.69 -35.77 -13.59
CA PRO A 7 -39.75 -35.98 -12.51
C PRO A 7 -38.65 -34.93 -12.59
N ALA A 8 -38.47 -34.16 -11.51
CA ALA A 8 -37.37 -33.22 -11.35
C ALA A 8 -36.08 -33.99 -11.03
N LEU A 9 -35.23 -34.18 -12.04
CA LEU A 9 -33.90 -34.76 -11.90
C LEU A 9 -32.94 -33.67 -11.38
N MET A 10 -32.67 -33.69 -10.07
CA MET A 10 -31.62 -32.86 -9.45
C MET A 10 -30.24 -33.38 -9.86
N LEU A 11 -29.59 -32.72 -10.82
CA LEU A 11 -28.17 -32.89 -11.10
C LEU A 11 -27.33 -32.22 -10.01
N ALA A 12 -26.67 -33.03 -9.18
CA ALA A 12 -25.61 -32.57 -8.29
C ALA A 12 -24.36 -32.26 -9.13
N LEU A 13 -24.09 -30.98 -9.39
CA LEU A 13 -22.81 -30.56 -9.97
C LEU A 13 -21.73 -30.63 -8.88
N PRO A 14 -20.57 -31.28 -9.15
CA PRO A 14 -19.44 -31.25 -8.23
C PRO A 14 -18.90 -29.81 -8.17
N MET A 15 -18.99 -29.21 -6.98
CA MET A 15 -18.25 -28.01 -6.63
C MET A 15 -16.76 -28.39 -6.58
N SER A 16 -16.06 -28.16 -7.68
CA SER A 16 -14.60 -28.21 -7.70
C SER A 16 -14.08 -27.08 -6.82
N ALA A 17 -13.73 -27.40 -5.58
CA ALA A 17 -12.99 -26.49 -4.71
C ALA A 17 -11.61 -26.26 -5.34
N THR A 18 -11.45 -25.13 -6.04
CA THR A 18 -10.12 -24.65 -6.38
C THR A 18 -9.41 -24.33 -5.06
N ALA A 19 -8.43 -25.15 -4.68
CA ALA A 19 -7.50 -24.78 -3.62
C ALA A 19 -6.82 -23.47 -4.07
N GLU A 20 -7.19 -22.34 -3.46
CA GLU A 20 -6.42 -21.10 -3.59
C GLU A 20 -5.00 -21.42 -3.15
N GLN A 21 -4.09 -21.53 -4.11
CA GLN A 21 -2.66 -21.59 -3.84
C GLN A 21 -2.33 -20.27 -3.15
N ALA A 22 -2.14 -20.31 -1.83
CA ALA A 22 -1.65 -19.17 -1.09
C ALA A 22 -0.41 -18.65 -1.82
N PRO A 23 -0.31 -17.33 -2.11
CA PRO A 23 0.85 -16.80 -2.80
C PRO A 23 2.11 -17.25 -2.06
N ALA A 24 3.11 -17.71 -2.82
CA ALA A 24 4.39 -18.11 -2.26
C ALA A 24 4.86 -17.02 -1.29
N ARG A 25 5.11 -17.39 -0.04
CA ARG A 25 5.43 -16.43 1.02
C ARG A 25 6.82 -15.87 0.72
N VAL A 26 6.88 -14.60 0.28
CA VAL A 26 8.16 -13.90 0.06
C VAL A 26 8.91 -13.77 1.39
N PRO A 27 10.26 -13.81 1.39
CA PRO A 27 11.09 -13.74 2.59
C PRO A 27 11.20 -12.30 3.13
N TYR A 28 10.08 -11.59 3.23
CA TYR A 28 10.03 -10.22 3.70
C TYR A 28 10.06 -10.17 5.23
N ASP A 29 11.04 -9.45 5.80
CA ASP A 29 11.12 -9.18 7.24
C ASP A 29 10.33 -7.92 7.60
N SER A 30 9.21 -8.08 8.30
CA SER A 30 8.34 -6.99 8.73
C SER A 30 8.95 -6.09 9.82
N ALA A 31 10.10 -6.47 10.39
CA ALA A 31 10.85 -5.61 11.31
C ALA A 31 11.86 -4.71 10.58
N ALA A 32 12.13 -4.94 9.29
CA ALA A 32 13.19 -4.25 8.58
C ALA A 32 12.90 -2.75 8.39
N LEU A 33 11.64 -2.39 8.10
CA LEU A 33 11.26 -0.98 7.92
C LEU A 33 11.34 -0.20 9.24
N SER A 34 10.69 -0.71 10.30
CA SER A 34 10.71 -0.04 11.61
C SER A 34 12.14 0.11 12.15
N ALA A 35 12.96 -0.95 12.05
CA ALA A 35 14.36 -0.87 12.43
C ALA A 35 15.16 0.15 11.60
N CYS A 36 14.84 0.32 10.31
CA CYS A 36 15.45 1.37 9.49
C CYS A 36 15.03 2.77 9.97
N LEU A 37 13.74 2.99 10.18
CA LEU A 37 13.20 4.26 10.64
C LEU A 37 13.79 4.65 11.99
N ASP A 38 13.83 3.73 12.96
CA ASP A 38 14.37 3.96 14.31
C ASP A 38 15.86 4.35 14.27
N ARG A 39 16.67 3.60 13.51
CA ARG A 39 18.09 3.91 13.36
C ARG A 39 18.30 5.27 12.70
N THR A 40 17.57 5.54 11.62
CA THR A 40 17.71 6.78 10.85
C THR A 40 17.26 7.99 11.68
N ALA A 41 16.16 7.87 12.42
CA ALA A 41 15.67 8.89 13.35
C ALA A 41 16.70 9.19 14.46
N SER A 42 17.28 8.14 15.06
CA SER A 42 18.30 8.26 16.11
C SER A 42 19.55 9.00 15.63
N GLN A 43 19.87 8.87 14.34
CA GLN A 43 21.01 9.53 13.70
C GLN A 43 20.65 10.91 13.11
N ARG A 44 19.40 11.37 13.24
CA ARG A 44 18.86 12.56 12.56
C ARG A 44 19.07 12.52 11.04
N GLY A 45 19.03 11.32 10.47
CA GLY A 45 19.12 11.10 9.03
C GLY A 45 17.81 11.36 8.31
N ASP A 46 17.86 11.28 6.98
CA ASP A 46 16.67 11.38 6.13
C ASP A 46 15.92 10.03 6.10
N LEU A 47 14.71 10.01 6.66
CA LEU A 47 13.84 8.83 6.68
C LEU A 47 13.50 8.32 5.27
N ALA A 48 13.58 9.15 4.24
CA ALA A 48 13.41 8.73 2.85
C ALA A 48 14.48 7.69 2.43
N GLY A 49 15.61 7.61 3.12
CA GLY A 49 16.62 6.56 2.92
C GLY A 49 16.12 5.14 3.23
N CYS A 50 15.03 5.00 3.98
CA CYS A 50 14.43 3.69 4.28
C CYS A 50 13.56 3.14 3.15
N VAL A 51 13.14 3.97 2.20
CA VAL A 51 12.25 3.56 1.11
C VAL A 51 12.96 2.56 0.18
N GLY A 52 12.34 1.40 0.00
CA GLY A 52 12.84 0.30 -0.81
C GLY A 52 13.96 -0.51 -0.17
N SER A 53 14.43 -0.15 1.03
CA SER A 53 15.54 -0.87 1.68
C SER A 53 15.10 -2.27 2.15
N PRO A 54 13.97 -2.43 2.87
CA PRO A 54 13.39 -3.75 3.16
C PRO A 54 13.09 -4.58 1.91
N ALA A 55 12.49 -3.98 0.88
CA ALA A 55 12.16 -4.68 -0.36
C ALA A 55 13.42 -5.22 -1.05
N ARG A 56 14.51 -4.43 -1.12
CA ARG A 56 15.80 -4.87 -1.68
C ARG A 56 16.39 -6.05 -0.90
N GLN A 57 16.39 -6.01 0.44
CA GLN A 57 16.87 -7.12 1.27
C GLN A 57 16.06 -8.41 1.03
N CYS A 58 14.74 -8.28 0.91
CA CYS A 58 13.86 -9.39 0.55
C CYS A 58 14.18 -9.96 -0.84
N GLN A 59 14.41 -9.10 -1.84
CA GLN A 59 14.73 -9.50 -3.21
C GLN A 59 16.09 -10.22 -3.30
N GLU A 60 17.10 -9.73 -2.59
CA GLU A 60 18.43 -10.36 -2.49
C GLU A 60 18.39 -11.75 -1.83
N SER A 61 17.36 -12.01 -1.02
CA SER A 61 17.14 -13.28 -0.34
C SER A 61 16.35 -14.30 -1.17
N LEU A 62 15.86 -13.92 -2.35
CA LEU A 62 15.15 -14.84 -3.25
C LEU A 62 16.13 -15.82 -3.90
N GLN A 63 15.75 -17.10 -3.95
CA GLN A 63 16.51 -18.13 -4.66
C GLN A 63 16.47 -17.95 -6.19
N THR A 64 15.40 -17.33 -6.69
CA THR A 64 15.18 -17.00 -8.10
C THR A 64 14.69 -15.57 -8.22
N ALA A 65 15.16 -14.84 -9.23
CA ALA A 65 14.69 -13.48 -9.52
C ALA A 65 13.42 -13.49 -10.38
N ASP A 66 12.42 -14.30 -10.02
CA ASP A 66 11.17 -14.38 -10.78
C ASP A 66 10.30 -13.14 -10.51
N PRO A 67 9.61 -12.60 -11.54
CA PRO A 67 8.82 -11.37 -11.39
C PRO A 67 7.81 -11.38 -10.23
N PRO A 68 7.07 -12.48 -9.96
CA PRO A 68 6.14 -12.53 -8.81
C PRO A 68 6.82 -12.35 -7.46
N GLY A 69 7.98 -12.97 -7.24
CA GLY A 69 8.76 -12.83 -6.00
C GLY A 69 9.25 -11.39 -5.81
N LEU A 70 9.80 -10.79 -6.88
CA LEU A 70 10.29 -9.41 -6.86
C LEU A 70 9.18 -8.41 -6.53
N VAL A 71 8.01 -8.56 -7.16
CA VAL A 71 6.82 -7.73 -6.90
C VAL A 71 6.32 -7.93 -5.47
N GLY A 72 6.30 -9.18 -4.98
CA GLY A 72 5.83 -9.50 -3.64
C GLY A 72 6.64 -8.79 -2.54
N CYS A 73 7.97 -8.72 -2.68
CA CYS A 73 8.83 -7.97 -1.76
C CYS A 73 8.49 -6.46 -1.72
N VAL A 74 8.25 -5.85 -2.89
CA VAL A 74 7.91 -4.42 -3.00
C VAL A 74 6.53 -4.14 -2.42
N VAL A 75 5.55 -4.99 -2.72
CA VAL A 75 4.17 -4.87 -2.21
C VAL A 75 4.14 -5.05 -0.69
N ALA A 76 4.96 -5.94 -0.13
CA ALA A 76 5.06 -6.11 1.31
C ALA A 76 5.52 -4.82 2.01
N GLU A 77 6.58 -4.19 1.52
CA GLU A 77 7.03 -2.90 2.07
C GLU A 77 6.00 -1.79 1.86
N MET A 78 5.39 -1.72 0.67
CA MET A 78 4.36 -0.72 0.37
C MET A 78 3.20 -0.79 1.38
N ARG A 79 2.80 -1.99 1.80
CA ARG A 79 1.74 -2.17 2.82
C ARG A 79 2.14 -1.61 4.18
N GLU A 80 3.40 -1.75 4.58
CA GLU A 80 3.88 -1.16 5.84
C GLU A 80 3.87 0.36 5.78
N TRP A 81 4.31 0.94 4.66
CA TRP A 81 4.20 2.38 4.43
C TRP A 81 2.73 2.86 4.39
N ASP A 82 1.80 2.08 3.86
CA ASP A 82 0.37 2.41 3.82
C ASP A 82 -0.26 2.40 5.24
N MET A 83 0.14 1.45 6.10
CA MET A 83 -0.24 1.43 7.52
C MET A 83 0.26 2.69 8.24
N LEU A 84 1.54 3.05 8.04
CA LEU A 84 2.13 4.25 8.62
C LEU A 84 1.46 5.53 8.10
N MET A 85 1.22 5.62 6.79
CA MET A 85 0.51 6.72 6.16
C MET A 85 -0.88 6.93 6.79
N THR A 86 -1.63 5.85 6.98
CA THR A 86 -2.97 5.91 7.58
C THR A 86 -2.90 6.39 9.03
N ALA A 87 -1.97 5.87 9.82
CA ALA A 87 -1.77 6.30 11.20
C ALA A 87 -1.38 7.79 11.31
N TRP A 88 -0.49 8.27 10.45
CA TRP A 88 -0.10 9.69 10.44
C TRP A 88 -1.19 10.61 9.90
N LEU A 89 -2.00 10.16 8.93
CA LEU A 89 -3.18 10.89 8.49
C LEU A 89 -4.18 11.11 9.63
N GLU A 90 -4.44 10.06 10.43
CA GLU A 90 -5.35 10.16 11.57
C GLU A 90 -4.85 11.19 12.59
N LYS A 91 -3.56 11.15 12.94
CA LYS A 91 -2.93 12.14 13.81
C LYS A 91 -2.99 13.55 13.21
N ALA A 92 -2.70 13.72 11.92
CA ALA A 92 -2.76 15.01 11.24
C ALA A 92 -4.17 15.60 11.25
N LEU A 93 -5.20 14.75 11.06
CA LEU A 93 -6.60 15.16 11.15
C LEU A 93 -7.00 15.58 12.56
N GLN A 94 -6.46 14.93 13.60
CA GLN A 94 -6.69 15.36 14.98
C GLN A 94 -6.13 16.76 15.23
N VAL A 95 -4.90 17.02 14.79
CA VAL A 95 -4.28 18.36 14.88
C VAL A 95 -5.08 19.41 14.10
N ALA A 96 -5.53 19.07 12.88
CA ALA A 96 -6.34 19.96 12.06
C ALA A 96 -7.65 20.34 12.76
N ARG A 97 -8.39 19.36 13.30
CA ARG A 97 -9.66 19.61 14.01
C ARG A 97 -9.49 20.48 15.26
N GLN A 98 -8.38 20.30 16.00
CA GLN A 98 -8.07 21.15 17.15
C GLN A 98 -7.87 22.61 16.73
N ARG A 99 -7.19 22.85 15.60
CA ARG A 99 -6.98 24.19 15.05
C ARG A 99 -8.27 24.81 14.49
N ASP A 100 -9.13 24.00 13.88
CA ASP A 100 -10.43 24.45 13.38
C ASP A 100 -11.32 24.96 14.52
N GLY A 101 -11.30 24.29 15.68
CA GLY A 101 -12.01 24.75 16.88
C GLY A 101 -11.47 26.04 17.49
N ALA A 102 -10.17 26.33 17.31
CA ALA A 102 -9.52 27.53 17.84
C ALA A 102 -9.69 28.77 16.95
N ASN A 103 -9.86 28.58 15.63
CA ASN A 103 -9.93 29.66 14.64
C ASN A 103 -11.31 29.71 13.95
N ALA A 104 -12.36 29.98 14.75
CA ALA A 104 -13.70 30.15 14.22
C ALA A 104 -13.75 31.33 13.22
N GLY A 105 -14.04 31.04 11.95
CA GLY A 105 -14.14 32.03 10.86
C GLY A 105 -13.17 31.84 9.70
N ALA A 106 -12.17 30.96 9.83
CA ALA A 106 -11.32 30.52 8.72
C ALA A 106 -11.91 29.27 8.03
N GLU A 107 -11.44 28.97 6.81
CA GLU A 107 -11.76 27.71 6.15
C GLU A 107 -11.26 26.51 6.99
N PRO A 108 -12.10 25.50 7.28
CA PRO A 108 -11.70 24.35 8.09
C PRO A 108 -10.60 23.51 7.43
N LEU A 109 -9.51 23.28 8.16
CA LEU A 109 -8.35 22.52 7.73
C LEU A 109 -8.65 21.03 7.59
N ALA A 110 -9.43 20.44 8.49
CA ALA A 110 -9.64 18.99 8.49
C ALA A 110 -10.39 18.50 7.23
N PRO A 111 -11.50 19.13 6.78
CA PRO A 111 -12.12 18.80 5.49
C PRO A 111 -11.17 18.94 4.30
N VAL A 112 -10.34 19.99 4.27
CA VAL A 112 -9.36 20.21 3.20
C VAL A 112 -8.32 19.08 3.18
N LEU A 113 -7.82 18.64 4.34
CA LEU A 113 -6.87 17.53 4.42
C LEU A 113 -7.50 16.19 3.98
N GLN A 114 -8.77 15.94 4.33
CA GLN A 114 -9.49 14.74 3.86
C GLN A 114 -9.64 14.74 2.34
N GLN A 115 -9.99 15.88 1.75
CA GLN A 115 -10.10 16.03 0.31
C GLN A 115 -8.74 15.86 -0.38
N ALA A 116 -7.68 16.45 0.18
CA ALA A 116 -6.32 16.29 -0.33
C ALA A 116 -5.88 14.82 -0.32
N GLN A 117 -6.19 14.06 0.73
CA GLN A 117 -5.93 12.62 0.79
C GLN A 117 -6.65 11.86 -0.34
N ALA A 118 -7.94 12.14 -0.54
CA ALA A 118 -8.73 11.50 -1.59
C ALA A 118 -8.14 11.78 -2.99
N HIS A 119 -7.75 13.03 -3.26
CA HIS A 119 -7.09 13.40 -4.50
C HIS A 119 -5.72 12.72 -4.68
N TRP A 120 -4.95 12.60 -3.59
CA TRP A 120 -3.67 11.89 -3.62
C TRP A 120 -3.82 10.41 -3.96
N VAL A 121 -4.83 9.72 -3.43
CA VAL A 121 -5.11 8.30 -3.77
C VAL A 121 -5.41 8.16 -5.28
N GLY A 122 -6.20 9.08 -5.83
CA GLY A 122 -6.48 9.13 -7.27
C GLY A 122 -5.20 9.34 -8.10
N TYR A 123 -4.38 10.32 -7.71
CA TYR A 123 -3.08 10.58 -8.34
C TYR A 123 -2.16 9.35 -8.30
N ARG A 124 -1.99 8.70 -7.14
CA ARG A 124 -1.18 7.49 -6.99
C ARG A 124 -1.64 6.40 -7.96
N THR A 125 -2.95 6.16 -8.01
CA THR A 125 -3.55 5.11 -8.85
C THR A 125 -3.22 5.35 -10.32
N GLU A 126 -3.49 6.55 -10.84
CA GLU A 126 -3.25 6.86 -12.25
C GLU A 126 -1.77 6.93 -12.60
N MET A 127 -0.92 7.47 -11.72
CA MET A 127 0.52 7.52 -11.95
C MET A 127 1.14 6.12 -12.00
N CYS A 128 0.73 5.22 -11.11
CA CYS A 128 1.30 3.87 -11.11
C CYS A 128 0.71 2.98 -12.22
N ARG A 129 -0.51 3.27 -12.68
CA ARG A 129 -1.02 2.73 -13.95
C ARG A 129 -0.21 3.26 -15.14
N TYR A 130 0.16 4.54 -15.14
CA TYR A 130 1.03 5.10 -16.16
C TYR A 130 2.42 4.43 -16.16
N SER A 131 3.02 4.18 -14.99
CA SER A 131 4.29 3.44 -14.90
C SER A 131 4.21 2.03 -15.49
N LEU A 132 3.10 1.30 -15.24
CA LEU A 132 2.84 0.00 -15.87
C LEU A 132 2.83 0.14 -17.41
N LEU A 133 2.09 1.12 -17.93
CA LEU A 133 1.92 1.32 -19.38
C LEU A 133 3.19 1.82 -20.07
N LEU A 134 4.01 2.61 -19.36
CA LEU A 134 5.28 3.11 -19.87
C LEU A 134 6.29 1.97 -20.11
N ASP A 135 6.28 0.96 -19.23
CA ASP A 135 7.13 -0.23 -19.37
C ASP A 135 6.59 -1.23 -20.43
N GLY A 136 5.31 -1.09 -20.81
CA GLY A 136 4.66 -1.84 -21.87
C GLY A 136 4.31 -3.27 -21.50
N ALA A 137 4.42 -4.20 -22.45
CA ALA A 137 4.21 -5.63 -22.25
C ALA A 137 5.48 -6.36 -21.75
N SER A 138 6.38 -5.63 -21.06
CA SER A 138 7.57 -6.22 -20.44
C SER A 138 7.20 -7.15 -19.29
N ASP A 139 8.05 -8.15 -19.02
CA ASP A 139 7.93 -9.01 -17.84
C ASP A 139 8.11 -8.22 -16.52
N THR A 140 8.63 -7.00 -16.59
CA THR A 140 8.92 -6.10 -15.46
C THR A 140 7.85 -5.02 -15.23
N ALA A 141 6.82 -4.92 -16.09
CA ALA A 141 5.83 -3.85 -15.99
C ALA A 141 5.11 -3.81 -14.64
N SER A 142 4.79 -4.99 -14.10
CA SER A 142 4.19 -5.13 -12.76
C SER A 142 5.13 -4.67 -11.64
N LEU A 143 6.43 -4.88 -11.79
CA LEU A 143 7.45 -4.40 -10.86
C LEU A 143 7.60 -2.88 -10.93
N ALA A 144 7.54 -2.29 -12.14
CA ALA A 144 7.53 -0.84 -12.32
C ALA A 144 6.32 -0.19 -11.62
N GLN A 145 5.13 -0.77 -11.79
CA GLN A 145 3.92 -0.34 -11.08
C GLN A 145 4.07 -0.46 -9.55
N ALA A 146 4.59 -1.58 -9.05
CA ALA A 146 4.78 -1.80 -7.62
C ALA A 146 5.76 -0.78 -7.01
N ASN A 147 6.87 -0.50 -7.70
CA ASN A 147 7.86 0.48 -7.26
C ASN A 147 7.29 1.90 -7.23
N CYS A 148 6.46 2.29 -8.22
CA CYS A 148 5.72 3.54 -8.17
C CYS A 148 4.82 3.61 -6.92
N GLY A 149 4.08 2.53 -6.65
CA GLY A 149 3.19 2.44 -5.50
C GLY A 149 3.93 2.61 -4.17
N LEU A 150 5.08 1.95 -4.04
CA LEU A 150 5.96 2.07 -2.88
C LEU A 150 6.48 3.51 -2.70
N ASP A 151 7.10 4.09 -3.73
CA ASP A 151 7.71 5.42 -3.64
C ASP A 151 6.68 6.50 -3.28
N LEU A 152 5.55 6.53 -3.99
CA LEU A 152 4.50 7.53 -3.74
C LEU A 152 3.89 7.38 -2.35
N THR A 153 3.61 6.14 -1.92
CA THR A 153 3.02 5.86 -0.60
C THR A 153 3.97 6.28 0.52
N ALA A 154 5.25 5.90 0.43
CA ALA A 154 6.25 6.24 1.44
C ALA A 154 6.47 7.75 1.55
N ARG A 155 6.61 8.46 0.43
CA ARG A 155 6.78 9.93 0.42
C ARG A 155 5.59 10.66 1.03
N HIS A 156 4.38 10.18 0.76
CA HIS A 156 3.17 10.79 1.31
C HIS A 156 3.04 10.48 2.81
N ALA A 157 3.39 9.27 3.24
CA ALA A 157 3.48 8.92 4.65
C ALA A 157 4.43 9.87 5.40
N LEU A 158 5.65 10.08 4.87
CA LEU A 158 6.63 11.00 5.45
C LEU A 158 6.16 12.46 5.45
N ARG A 159 5.40 12.88 4.44
CA ARG A 159 4.77 14.21 4.43
C ARG A 159 3.77 14.37 5.56
N LEU A 160 2.91 13.37 5.78
CA LEU A 160 1.93 13.37 6.87
C LEU A 160 2.61 13.33 8.25
N HIS A 161 3.68 12.54 8.38
CA HIS A 161 4.54 12.51 9.57
C HIS A 161 5.09 13.90 9.91
N ALA A 162 5.60 14.62 8.91
CA ALA A 162 6.12 15.97 9.11
C ALA A 162 5.05 16.98 9.57
N LEU A 163 3.76 16.78 9.22
CA LEU A 163 2.67 17.66 9.66
C LEU A 163 2.35 17.53 11.15
N VAL A 164 2.59 16.35 11.75
CA VAL A 164 2.24 16.08 13.15
C VAL A 164 3.36 16.43 14.12
N GLY A 165 4.61 16.53 13.65
CA GLY A 165 5.76 16.95 14.49
C GLY A 165 6.17 15.93 15.56
N ASP A 166 5.67 14.70 15.49
CA ASP A 166 6.11 13.59 16.36
C ASP A 166 7.51 13.13 15.95
N ARG A 167 8.35 12.75 16.93
CA ARG A 167 9.51 11.89 16.61
C ARG A 167 8.96 10.54 16.10
N PRO A 168 9.61 9.91 15.10
CA PRO A 168 9.26 8.55 14.68
C PRO A 168 9.09 7.61 15.87
#